data_AF-L8YCM1-F1
#
_entry.id   AF-L8YCM1-F1
#
_cell.length_a   1.000
_cell.length_b   1.000
_cell.length_c   1.000
_cell.angle_alpha   90.00
_cell.angle_beta   90.00
_cell.angle_gamma   90.00
#
_symmetry.space_group_name_H-M   'P 1'
#
loop_
_entity.id
_entity.type
_entity.pdbx_description
1 polymer ?
#
loop_
_entity_poly.entity_id
_entity_poly.type
_entity_poly.pdbx_seq_one_letter_code
_entity_poly.pdbx_strand_id
1 'polypeptide(L)'
;MSPGLLFLVSAPENGLLSKVFPWFGLDIGGTLVKLVYFEPKDITAEEEEEEVESLKSIRKYLTSNVAYGSTGIRDVHLELKDLTLCGRKGNLHFIRFPTHDMPAFIQMGRDKNFSSLHTVFCATGGGAYKFEQDFLTVCIF
;
A
#
# COMPACT_ATOMS: atom_id res chain seq x y z
N MET A 1 22.14 16.77 5.48
CA MET A 1 20.95 17.05 6.28
C MET A 1 19.89 16.04 5.90
N SER A 2 19.38 15.27 6.86
CA SER A 2 18.54 14.09 6.66
C SER A 2 17.23 14.40 5.92
N PRO A 3 16.82 13.59 4.93
CA PRO A 3 15.42 13.46 4.61
C PRO A 3 14.81 12.49 5.61
N GLY A 4 14.17 13.04 6.65
CA GLY A 4 13.32 12.29 7.55
C GLY A 4 12.15 11.67 6.78
N LEU A 5 11.91 10.40 7.05
CA LEU A 5 10.75 9.63 6.63
C LEU A 5 9.50 10.23 7.28
N LEU A 6 8.89 11.23 6.63
CA LEU A 6 7.65 11.83 7.09
C LEU A 6 6.47 11.08 6.46
N PHE A 7 6.02 10.02 7.13
CA PHE A 7 4.68 9.48 6.91
C PHE A 7 3.67 10.47 7.48
N LEU A 8 3.17 11.40 6.66
CA LEU A 8 1.94 12.11 6.97
C LEU A 8 0.77 11.29 6.41
N VAL A 9 0.31 10.32 7.18
CA VAL A 9 -1.08 9.87 7.05
C VAL A 9 -1.91 10.90 7.81
N SER A 10 -2.53 11.83 7.10
CA SER A 10 -3.48 12.75 7.71
C SER A 10 -4.71 11.93 8.12
N ALA A 11 -4.91 11.75 9.42
CA ALA A 11 -6.19 11.34 9.96
C ALA A 11 -7.13 12.56 9.88
N PRO A 12 -8.27 12.52 9.17
CA PRO A 12 -9.24 13.61 9.24
C PRO A 12 -9.74 13.84 10.68
N GLU A 13 -9.85 15.11 11.06
CA GLU A 13 -10.16 15.58 12.43
C GLU A 13 -11.58 15.23 12.94
N ASN A 14 -12.39 14.54 12.14
CA ASN A 14 -13.77 14.20 12.47
C ASN A 14 -13.94 12.68 12.49
N GLY A 15 -14.35 12.13 13.64
CA GLY A 15 -14.40 10.70 14.01
C GLY A 15 -15.28 9.75 13.19
N LEU A 16 -15.31 9.88 11.86
CA LEU A 16 -15.89 8.94 10.89
C LEU A 16 -14.83 8.00 10.28
N LEU A 17 -13.65 7.92 10.92
CA LEU A 17 -12.41 7.35 10.40
C LEU A 17 -12.28 5.82 10.41
N SER A 18 -13.33 5.05 10.70
CA SER A 18 -13.18 3.59 10.75
C SER A 18 -13.14 2.92 9.38
N LYS A 19 -13.64 3.55 8.30
CA LYS A 19 -13.96 2.81 7.06
C LYS A 19 -12.94 2.82 5.92
N VAL A 20 -12.04 3.81 5.79
CA VAL A 20 -11.13 3.84 4.62
C VAL A 20 -9.75 4.33 5.04
N PHE A 21 -8.99 3.46 5.68
CA PHE A 21 -7.57 3.72 5.97
C PHE A 21 -6.75 3.36 4.72
N PRO A 22 -5.89 4.25 4.18
CA PRO A 22 -4.96 3.81 3.16
C PRO A 22 -3.92 2.92 3.83
N TRP A 23 -3.98 1.63 3.54
CA TRP A 23 -3.06 0.65 4.10
C TRP A 23 -1.66 0.70 3.50
N PHE A 24 -1.40 1.66 2.61
CA PHE A 24 -0.22 1.69 1.77
C PHE A 24 0.58 2.98 1.94
N GLY A 25 1.91 2.83 2.01
CA GLY A 25 2.86 3.91 1.82
C GLY A 25 3.91 3.50 0.80
N LEU A 26 4.24 4.40 -0.12
CA LEU A 26 5.15 4.11 -1.23
C LEU A 26 6.35 5.08 -1.20
N ASP A 27 7.58 4.57 -1.21
CA ASP A 27 8.80 5.35 -1.46
C ASP A 27 9.40 4.93 -2.80
N ILE A 28 9.34 5.81 -3.80
CA ILE A 28 9.84 5.58 -5.14
C ILE A 28 11.23 6.24 -5.27
N GLY A 29 12.26 5.47 -4.91
CA GLY A 29 13.66 5.88 -5.04
C GLY A 29 14.20 5.76 -6.46
N GLY A 30 15.46 6.14 -6.67
CA GLY A 30 16.12 6.03 -7.99
C GLY A 30 16.36 4.58 -8.44
N THR A 31 16.62 3.67 -7.49
CA THR A 31 16.96 2.26 -7.78
C THR A 31 15.90 1.28 -7.28
N LEU A 32 15.33 1.55 -6.10
CA LEU A 32 14.36 0.69 -5.44
C LEU A 32 13.11 1.48 -5.07
N VAL A 33 11.98 0.81 -5.29
CA VAL A 33 10.67 1.17 -4.76
C VAL A 33 10.43 0.35 -3.50
N LYS A 34 9.88 0.99 -2.47
CA LYS A 34 9.48 0.33 -1.22
C LYS A 34 8.01 0.59 -0.99
N LEU A 35 7.26 -0.47 -0.76
CA LEU A 35 5.87 -0.47 -0.41
C LEU A 35 5.75 -0.97 1.03
N VAL A 36 5.15 -0.16 1.89
CA VAL A 36 4.72 -0.56 3.22
C VAL A 36 3.24 -0.86 3.17
N TYR A 37 2.84 -2.01 3.70
CA TYR A 37 1.43 -2.45 3.75
C TYR A 37 1.02 -2.78 5.18
N PHE A 38 0.01 -2.10 5.71
CA PHE A 38 -0.63 -2.47 6.97
C PHE A 38 -1.75 -3.48 6.71
N GLU A 39 -1.62 -4.70 7.22
CA GLU A 39 -2.63 -5.74 7.17
C GLU A 39 -3.44 -5.74 8.48
N PRO A 40 -4.70 -5.29 8.50
CA PRO A 40 -5.53 -5.37 9.68
C PRO A 40 -5.81 -6.83 10.06
N LYS A 41 -5.74 -7.13 11.36
CA LYS A 41 -6.03 -8.46 11.93
C LYS A 41 -7.26 -8.46 12.81
N ASP A 42 -7.91 -7.31 12.95
CA ASP A 42 -9.07 -7.06 13.81
C ASP A 42 -10.35 -6.77 13.00
N ILE A 43 -10.41 -7.23 11.75
CA ILE A 43 -11.56 -7.05 10.86
C ILE A 43 -12.76 -7.84 11.42
N THR A 44 -13.90 -7.17 11.62
CA THR A 44 -15.14 -7.82 12.05
C THR A 44 -15.86 -8.48 10.88
N ALA A 45 -16.79 -9.41 11.15
CA ALA A 45 -17.57 -10.05 10.09
C ALA A 45 -18.42 -9.04 9.28
N GLU A 46 -18.95 -8.02 9.96
CA GLU A 46 -19.70 -6.93 9.33
C GLU A 46 -18.80 -6.09 8.40
N GLU A 47 -17.59 -5.75 8.86
CA GLU A 47 -16.60 -5.04 8.02
C GLU A 47 -16.18 -5.90 6.82
N GLU A 48 -16.06 -7.22 7.00
CA GLU A 48 -15.70 -8.14 5.92
C GLU A 48 -16.84 -8.28 4.88
N GLU A 49 -18.11 -8.21 5.28
CA GLU A 49 -19.24 -8.22 4.33
C GLU A 49 -19.34 -6.91 3.53
N GLU A 50 -19.01 -5.77 4.14
CA GLU A 50 -18.97 -4.47 3.48
C GLU A 50 -17.72 -4.27 2.59
N GLU A 51 -16.66 -5.03 2.84
CA GLU A 51 -15.39 -4.93 2.11
C GLU A 51 -15.54 -5.38 0.65
N VAL A 52 -15.16 -4.49 -0.28
CA VAL A 52 -15.23 -4.77 -1.73
C VAL A 52 -14.29 -5.92 -2.09
N GLU A 53 -14.73 -6.82 -2.99
CA GLU A 53 -13.99 -8.03 -3.38
C GLU A 53 -12.56 -7.75 -3.92
N SER A 54 -12.34 -6.58 -4.51
CA SER A 54 -11.01 -6.12 -4.94
C SER A 54 -10.05 -5.91 -3.77
N LEU A 55 -10.50 -5.35 -2.64
CA LEU A 55 -9.71 -5.19 -1.41
C LEU A 55 -9.29 -6.55 -0.85
N LYS A 56 -10.24 -7.51 -0.77
CA LYS A 56 -9.96 -8.89 -0.33
C LYS A 56 -8.92 -9.56 -1.22
N SER A 57 -9.07 -9.40 -2.53
CA SER A 57 -8.13 -9.95 -3.52
C SER A 57 -6.72 -9.39 -3.36
N ILE A 58 -6.59 -8.09 -3.08
CA ILE A 58 -5.29 -7.43 -2.90
C ILE A 58 -4.65 -7.80 -1.57
N ARG A 59 -5.42 -7.78 -0.47
CA ARG A 59 -4.96 -8.28 0.84
C ARG A 59 -4.41 -9.68 0.69
N LYS A 60 -5.19 -10.59 0.09
CA LYS A 60 -4.77 -11.97 -0.16
C LYS A 60 -3.52 -12.05 -1.03
N TYR A 61 -3.44 -11.26 -2.11
CA TYR A 61 -2.27 -11.24 -2.99
C TYR A 61 -0.99 -10.85 -2.23
N LEU A 62 -1.06 -9.80 -1.41
CA LEU A 62 0.08 -9.30 -0.66
C LEU A 62 0.50 -10.26 0.46
N THR A 63 -0.45 -10.89 1.14
CA THR A 63 -0.15 -11.70 2.33
C THR A 63 0.17 -13.16 1.99
N SER A 64 -0.41 -13.70 0.91
CA SER A 64 -0.21 -15.11 0.51
C SER A 64 1.05 -15.34 -0.34
N ASN A 65 1.70 -14.28 -0.82
CA ASN A 65 2.90 -14.37 -1.64
C ASN A 65 4.10 -13.70 -0.97
N VAL A 66 5.30 -14.22 -1.21
CA VAL A 66 6.57 -13.60 -0.80
C VAL A 66 7.30 -12.97 -1.99
N ALA A 67 6.97 -13.42 -3.21
CA ALA A 67 7.45 -12.85 -4.46
C ALA A 67 6.29 -12.32 -5.30
N TYR A 68 6.47 -11.16 -5.93
CA TYR A 68 5.45 -10.49 -6.75
C TYR A 68 6.00 -10.23 -8.16
N GLY A 69 5.40 -10.86 -9.17
CA GLY A 69 5.98 -10.88 -10.51
C GLY A 69 7.33 -11.59 -10.51
N SER A 70 8.29 -11.07 -11.28
CA SER A 70 9.66 -11.62 -11.36
C SER A 70 10.65 -10.98 -10.38
N THR A 71 10.38 -9.79 -9.86
CA THR A 71 11.37 -8.98 -9.13
C THR A 71 10.91 -8.44 -7.78
N GLY A 72 9.60 -8.44 -7.49
CA GLY A 72 9.07 -7.97 -6.23
C GLY A 72 9.30 -8.98 -5.10
N ILE A 73 9.72 -8.48 -3.94
CA ILE A 73 10.05 -9.28 -2.76
C ILE A 73 9.41 -8.68 -1.52
N ARG A 74 8.75 -9.52 -0.71
CA ARG A 74 8.36 -9.19 0.67
C ARG A 74 9.45 -9.63 1.62
N ASP A 75 10.03 -8.68 2.34
CA ASP A 75 11.07 -8.96 3.34
C ASP A 75 10.39 -9.43 4.65
N VAL A 76 9.92 -10.68 4.66
CA VAL A 76 9.11 -11.28 5.75
C VAL A 76 9.76 -11.16 7.13
N HIS A 77 11.10 -11.20 7.19
CA HIS A 77 11.85 -11.06 8.44
C HIS A 77 11.75 -9.67 9.08
N LEU A 78 11.27 -8.66 8.34
CA LEU A 78 11.05 -7.29 8.83
C LEU A 78 9.59 -7.05 9.27
N GLU A 79 8.70 -8.03 9.12
CA GLU A 79 7.28 -7.88 9.48
C GLU A 79 7.13 -7.45 10.95
N LEU A 80 6.46 -6.31 11.18
CA LEU A 80 6.07 -5.89 12.53
C LEU A 80 4.71 -6.51 12.84
N LYS A 81 4.70 -7.48 13.74
CA LYS A 81 3.49 -8.20 14.14
C LYS A 81 2.80 -7.51 15.32
N ASP A 82 1.48 -7.62 15.38
CA ASP A 82 0.67 -7.16 16.52
C ASP A 82 0.77 -5.63 16.78
N LEU A 83 0.97 -4.86 15.72
CA LEU A 83 1.08 -3.40 15.77
C LEU A 83 -0.30 -2.76 15.93
N THR A 84 -0.42 -1.83 16.88
CA THR A 84 -1.56 -0.90 16.95
C THR A 84 -1.22 0.37 16.18
N LEU A 85 -1.92 0.64 15.09
CA LEU A 85 -1.75 1.83 14.26
C LEU A 85 -3.10 2.51 14.10
N CYS A 86 -3.20 3.78 14.51
CA CYS A 86 -4.41 4.60 14.39
C CYS A 86 -5.70 3.92 14.90
N GLY A 87 -5.58 3.19 16.03
CA GLY A 87 -6.70 2.49 16.66
C GLY A 87 -7.05 1.13 16.07
N ARG A 88 -6.34 0.67 15.02
CA ARG A 88 -6.47 -0.67 14.43
C ARG A 88 -5.31 -1.55 14.83
N LYS A 89 -5.57 -2.85 14.99
CA LYS A 89 -4.58 -3.87 15.31
C LYS A 89 -4.26 -4.71 14.07
N GLY A 90 -2.98 -4.86 13.75
CA GLY A 90 -2.58 -5.54 12.53
C GLY A 90 -1.08 -5.79 12.43
N ASN A 91 -0.63 -6.16 11.22
CA ASN A 91 0.78 -6.40 10.93
C ASN A 91 1.27 -5.39 9.88
N LEU A 92 2.51 -4.93 10.00
CA LEU A 92 3.15 -4.06 9.00
C LEU A 92 4.13 -4.88 8.15
N HIS A 93 3.86 -4.93 6.85
CA HIS A 93 4.65 -5.66 5.85
C HIS A 93 5.53 -4.71 5.06
N PHE A 94 6.73 -5.18 4.70
CA PHE A 94 7.70 -4.44 3.89
C PHE A 94 7.95 -5.17 2.58
N ILE A 95 7.70 -4.48 1.47
CA ILE A 95 7.81 -5.00 0.13
C ILE A 95 8.71 -4.08 -0.68
N ARG A 96 9.53 -4.64 -1.57
CA ARG A 96 10.40 -3.86 -2.45
C ARG A 96 10.48 -4.46 -3.84
N PHE A 97 10.74 -3.61 -4.82
CA PHE A 97 11.05 -4.01 -6.19
C PHE A 97 11.92 -2.94 -6.87
N PRO A 98 12.62 -3.26 -7.97
CA PRO A 98 13.43 -2.29 -8.70
C PRO A 98 12.59 -1.16 -9.31
N THR A 99 13.07 0.09 -9.25
CA THR A 99 12.35 1.24 -9.84
C THR A 99 12.14 1.10 -11.35
N HIS A 100 13.02 0.39 -12.06
CA HIS A 100 12.83 0.14 -13.49
C HIS A 100 11.59 -0.71 -13.81
N ASP A 101 11.07 -1.47 -12.83
CA ASP A 101 9.86 -2.29 -12.97
C ASP A 101 8.57 -1.53 -12.60
N MET A 102 8.65 -0.22 -12.31
CA MET A 102 7.47 0.62 -12.04
C MET A 102 6.36 0.51 -13.10
N PRO A 103 6.64 0.46 -14.42
CA PRO A 103 5.59 0.28 -15.43
C PRO A 103 4.80 -1.03 -15.24
N ALA A 104 5.48 -2.13 -14.88
CA ALA A 104 4.82 -3.41 -14.63
C ALA A 104 3.97 -3.37 -13.36
N PHE A 105 4.44 -2.67 -12.32
CA PHE A 105 3.65 -2.45 -11.10
C PHE A 105 2.37 -1.64 -11.36
N ILE A 106 2.48 -0.56 -12.12
CA ILE A 106 1.33 0.30 -12.49
C ILE A 106 0.31 -0.50 -13.32
N GLN A 107 0.77 -1.31 -14.28
CA GLN A 107 -0.11 -2.18 -15.06
C GLN A 107 -0.77 -3.26 -14.18
N MET A 108 -0.04 -3.86 -13.23
CA MET A 108 -0.63 -4.79 -12.26
C MET A 108 -1.72 -4.11 -11.43
N GLY A 109 -1.51 -2.87 -10.98
CA GLY A 109 -2.52 -2.08 -10.28
C GLY A 109 -3.80 -1.90 -11.10
N ARG A 110 -3.65 -1.66 -12.42
CA ARG A 110 -4.79 -1.63 -13.36
C ARG A 110 -5.52 -2.97 -13.42
N ASP A 111 -4.80 -4.05 -13.67
CA ASP A 111 -5.36 -5.39 -13.90
C ASP A 111 -6.02 -5.98 -12.65
N LYS A 112 -5.58 -5.54 -11.46
CA LYS A 112 -6.14 -5.90 -10.16
C LYS A 112 -7.17 -4.90 -9.64
N ASN A 113 -7.58 -3.94 -10.47
CA ASN A 113 -8.58 -2.92 -10.17
C ASN A 113 -8.30 -2.12 -8.90
N PHE A 114 -7.06 -1.67 -8.70
CA PHE A 114 -6.68 -0.85 -7.55
C PHE A 114 -7.47 0.47 -7.48
N SER A 115 -7.97 0.96 -8.61
CA SER A 115 -8.85 2.13 -8.70
C SER A 115 -10.19 1.97 -7.98
N SER A 116 -10.65 0.74 -7.76
CA SER A 116 -11.90 0.46 -7.02
C SER A 116 -11.75 0.60 -5.50
N LEU A 117 -10.51 0.72 -5.00
CA LEU A 117 -10.23 0.67 -3.56
C LEU A 117 -10.42 2.01 -2.84
N HIS A 118 -10.86 3.09 -3.51
CA HIS A 118 -10.82 4.47 -2.98
C HIS A 118 -9.48 4.78 -2.27
N THR A 119 -8.40 4.16 -2.75
CA THR A 119 -7.12 4.15 -2.03
C THR A 119 -6.26 5.28 -2.55
N VAL A 120 -6.07 6.28 -1.70
CA VAL A 120 -5.05 7.29 -1.91
C VAL A 120 -3.69 6.65 -1.61
N PHE A 121 -2.84 6.52 -2.62
CA PHE A 121 -1.44 6.13 -2.39
C PHE A 121 -0.66 7.35 -1.91
N CYS A 122 -0.26 7.34 -0.64
CA CYS A 122 0.74 8.28 -0.17
C CYS A 122 2.11 7.86 -0.71
N ALA A 123 2.66 8.65 -1.64
CA ALA A 123 3.95 8.39 -2.26
C ALA A 123 5.01 9.47 -1.90
N THR A 124 6.24 9.03 -1.69
CA THR A 124 7.43 9.89 -1.49
C THR A 124 8.59 9.43 -2.37
N GLY A 125 9.72 10.10 -2.26
CA GLY A 125 10.90 9.91 -3.13
C GLY A 125 10.77 10.65 -4.45
N GLY A 126 11.89 10.84 -5.16
CA GLY A 126 11.91 11.58 -6.43
C GLY A 126 11.05 10.92 -7.52
N GLY A 127 10.80 9.62 -7.41
CA GLY A 127 9.92 8.89 -8.31
C GLY A 127 8.44 9.23 -8.17
N ALA A 128 7.99 9.73 -7.01
CA ALA A 128 6.60 10.17 -6.84
C ALA A 128 6.24 11.26 -7.85
N TYR A 129 7.11 12.26 -8.01
CA TYR A 129 6.98 13.28 -9.05
C TYR A 129 7.19 12.72 -10.46
N LYS A 130 8.20 11.86 -10.64
CA LYS A 130 8.56 11.32 -11.97
C LYS A 130 7.43 10.50 -12.61
N PHE A 131 6.71 9.70 -11.82
CA PHE A 131 5.69 8.76 -12.29
C PHE A 131 4.25 9.23 -12.00
N GLU A 132 4.05 10.47 -11.53
CA GLU A 132 2.74 11.02 -11.17
C GLU A 132 1.71 10.84 -12.30
N GLN A 133 2.08 11.21 -13.52
CA GLN A 133 1.19 11.12 -14.68
C GLN A 133 0.85 9.67 -15.06
N ASP A 134 1.78 8.74 -14.85
CA ASP A 134 1.55 7.32 -15.12
C ASP A 134 0.51 6.74 -14.14
N PHE A 135 0.59 7.12 -12.86
CA PHE A 135 -0.40 6.73 -11.85
C PHE A 135 -1.78 7.36 -12.10
N LEU A 136 -1.84 8.62 -12.53
CA LEU A 136 -3.10 9.30 -12.90
C LEU A 136 -3.80 8.59 -14.07
N THR A 137 -3.03 8.08 -15.04
CA THR A 137 -3.55 7.35 -16.20
C THR A 137 -4.20 6.00 -15.84
N VAL A 138 -3.97 5.50 -14.63
CA VAL A 138 -4.56 4.25 -14.11
C VAL A 138 -5.66 4.52 -13.08
N CYS A 139 -5.99 5.78 -12.79
CA CYS A 139 -6.89 6.18 -11.70
C CYS A 139 -6.44 5.59 -10.35
N ILE A 140 -5.15 5.64 -10.05
CA ILE A 140 -4.56 5.23 -8.76
C ILE A 140 -4.39 6.46 -7.82
N PHE A 141 -5.25 7.46 -7.96
CA PHE A 141 -5.31 8.64 -7.08
C PHE A 141 -6.76 8.99 -6.75
#